data_AF-A0A2N5SKH0-F1
#
_entry.id   AF-A0A2N5SKH0-F1
#
_cell.length_a   1.000
_cell.length_b   1.000
_cell.length_c   1.000
_cell.angle_alpha   90.00
_cell.angle_beta   90.00
_cell.angle_gamma   90.00
#
_symmetry.space_group_name_H-M   'P 1'
#
loop_
_entity.id
_entity.type
_entity.pdbx_description
1 polymer ?
#
loop_
_entity_poly.entity_id
_entity_poly.type
_entity_poly.pdbx_seq_one_letter_code
_entity_poly.pdbx_strand_id
1 'polypeptide(L)'
;MFHGTWGYVQLPSKTLLDSLDKSELNLHAYQQAIKDVSSMQINPTMFLPSHNDEQHYYHVMTSQIAQVMEEYVGFSSNKEGAISTNPPVLEQISAEIPTIFMLRLMDESDNSAEGIGQVLESIQRQTGLTPFKFASRLQPMDGDLATIQKFNALRDL
;
A
#
# COMPACT_ATOMS: atom_id res chain seq x y z
N MET A 1 26.28 -11.79 12.41
CA MET A 1 25.40 -12.47 11.45
C MET A 1 24.01 -12.47 12.07
N PHE A 2 22.99 -11.88 11.44
CA PHE A 2 21.65 -11.81 12.01
C PHE A 2 20.95 -13.15 11.75
N HIS A 3 20.89 -14.02 12.76
CA HIS A 3 20.17 -15.28 12.70
C HIS A 3 18.72 -15.10 13.20
N GLY A 4 17.80 -15.88 12.64
CA GLY A 4 16.40 -15.92 13.06
C GLY A 4 15.42 -15.27 12.07
N THR A 5 14.13 -15.30 12.43
CA THR A 5 13.04 -14.73 11.65
C THR A 5 12.67 -13.34 12.16
N TRP A 6 12.32 -12.45 11.24
CA TRP A 6 12.01 -11.06 11.54
C TRP A 6 10.69 -10.66 10.91
N GLY A 7 9.92 -9.87 11.64
CA GLY A 7 8.73 -9.17 11.15
C GLY A 7 9.01 -7.68 11.13
N TYR A 8 8.10 -6.93 10.51
CA TYR A 8 8.16 -5.48 10.53
C TYR A 8 6.78 -4.88 10.76
N VAL A 9 6.77 -3.70 11.35
CA VAL A 9 5.58 -2.85 11.48
C VAL A 9 5.90 -1.54 10.77
N GLN A 10 5.14 -1.25 9.71
CA GLN A 10 5.17 0.05 9.07
C GLN A 10 4.09 0.93 9.72
N LEU A 11 4.50 2.08 10.26
CA LEU A 11 3.54 3.09 10.71
C LEU A 11 3.08 3.93 9.51
N PRO A 12 1.78 4.24 9.40
CA PRO A 12 1.29 5.23 8.45
C PRO A 12 2.00 6.58 8.65
N SER A 13 2.19 7.34 7.58
CA SER A 13 2.82 8.66 7.68
C SER A 13 2.00 9.59 8.57
N LYS A 14 2.68 10.51 9.25
CA LYS A 14 1.99 11.49 10.12
C LYS A 14 0.98 12.31 9.32
N THR A 15 1.35 12.73 8.12
CA THR A 15 0.47 13.47 7.21
C THR A 15 -0.82 12.71 6.91
N LEU A 16 -0.73 11.39 6.68
CA LEU A 16 -1.90 10.53 6.51
C LEU A 16 -2.71 10.41 7.80
N LEU A 17 -2.07 10.16 8.94
CA LEU A 17 -2.78 10.04 10.22
C LEU A 17 -3.51 11.32 10.63
N ASP A 18 -2.95 12.48 10.28
CA ASP A 18 -3.54 13.78 10.57
C ASP A 18 -4.68 14.16 9.59
N SER A 19 -4.77 13.52 8.42
CA SER A 19 -5.89 13.73 7.48
C SER A 19 -7.13 12.88 7.79
N LEU A 20 -7.00 11.87 8.65
CA LEU A 20 -8.08 10.94 9.00
C LEU A 20 -8.94 11.48 10.16
N ASP A 21 -10.23 11.14 10.12
CA ASP A 21 -11.12 11.36 11.26
C ASP A 21 -10.79 10.36 12.38
N LYS A 22 -10.17 10.87 13.45
CA LYS A 22 -9.75 10.08 14.62
C LYS A 22 -10.94 9.44 15.35
N SER A 23 -12.15 9.99 15.21
CA SER A 23 -13.34 9.42 15.83
C SER A 23 -13.79 8.13 15.14
N GLU A 24 -13.46 7.94 13.85
CA GLU A 24 -13.78 6.75 13.06
C GLU A 24 -12.69 5.66 13.13
N LEU A 25 -11.54 5.94 13.75
CA LEU A 25 -10.44 4.96 13.91
C LEU A 25 -10.68 3.98 15.07
N ASN A 26 -11.78 3.25 15.01
CA ASN A 26 -12.17 2.30 16.06
C ASN A 26 -12.91 1.06 15.51
N LEU A 27 -13.00 0.03 16.34
CA LEU A 27 -13.61 -1.25 15.96
C LEU A 27 -15.10 -1.13 15.61
N HIS A 28 -15.85 -0.25 16.26
CA HIS A 28 -17.27 -0.06 15.98
C HIS A 28 -17.49 0.50 14.57
N ALA A 29 -16.76 1.56 14.22
CA ALA A 29 -16.79 2.16 12.88
C ALA A 29 -16.43 1.12 11.80
N TYR A 30 -15.35 0.36 12.02
CA TYR A 30 -14.98 -0.75 11.13
C TYR A 30 -16.13 -1.76 10.96
N GLN A 31 -16.70 -2.24 12.07
CA GLN A 31 -17.79 -3.21 12.05
C GLN A 31 -19.02 -2.67 11.30
N GLN A 32 -19.34 -1.39 11.44
CA GLN A 32 -20.44 -0.76 10.70
C GLN A 32 -20.14 -0.71 9.21
N ALA A 33 -18.94 -0.28 8.82
CA ALA A 33 -18.54 -0.17 7.42
C ALA A 33 -18.58 -1.53 6.69
N ILE A 34 -18.23 -2.63 7.37
CA ILE A 34 -18.19 -3.96 6.74
C ILE A 34 -19.53 -4.71 6.72
N LYS A 35 -20.57 -4.24 7.43
CA LYS A 35 -21.87 -4.95 7.50
C LYS A 35 -22.47 -5.19 6.12
N ASP A 36 -22.41 -4.17 5.27
CA ASP A 36 -23.05 -4.18 3.96
C ASP A 36 -22.15 -4.76 2.87
N VAL A 37 -20.88 -5.07 3.18
CA VAL A 37 -19.94 -5.64 2.19
C VAL A 37 -20.44 -6.99 1.67
N SER A 38 -21.08 -7.80 2.52
CA SER A 38 -21.62 -9.11 2.13
C SER A 38 -22.75 -9.04 1.08
N SER A 39 -23.48 -7.92 1.03
CA SER A 39 -24.60 -7.69 0.12
C SER A 39 -24.27 -6.67 -0.98
N MET A 40 -23.06 -6.12 -0.97
CA MET A 40 -22.60 -5.15 -1.95
C MET A 40 -22.59 -5.78 -3.35
N GLN A 41 -23.32 -5.16 -4.28
CA GLN A 41 -23.25 -5.55 -5.68
C GLN A 41 -21.98 -5.02 -6.31
N ILE A 42 -21.11 -5.93 -6.74
CA ILE A 42 -19.88 -5.60 -7.43
C ILE A 42 -20.19 -5.45 -8.93
N ASN A 43 -20.00 -4.24 -9.47
CA ASN A 43 -20.08 -3.99 -10.91
C ASN A 43 -18.64 -3.91 -11.46
N PRO A 44 -18.31 -4.61 -12.56
CA PRO A 44 -17.00 -4.49 -13.21
C PRO A 44 -16.55 -3.04 -13.47
N THR A 45 -17.48 -2.12 -13.75
CA THR A 45 -17.14 -0.69 -13.97
C THR A 45 -16.56 -0.01 -12.73
N MET A 46 -16.72 -0.58 -11.52
CA MET A 46 -16.07 -0.08 -10.31
C MET A 46 -14.55 -0.24 -10.32
N PHE A 47 -14.03 -1.11 -11.20
CA PHE A 47 -12.60 -1.37 -11.37
C PHE A 47 -12.03 -0.81 -12.68
N LEU A 48 -12.87 -0.24 -13.54
CA LEU A 48 -12.40 0.35 -14.80
C LEU A 48 -11.96 1.79 -14.59
N PRO A 49 -10.94 2.26 -15.32
CA PRO A 49 -10.57 3.66 -15.34
C PRO A 49 -11.76 4.55 -15.69
N SER A 50 -11.85 5.74 -15.07
CA SER A 50 -12.82 6.73 -15.52
C SER A 50 -12.40 7.29 -16.87
N HIS A 51 -13.33 7.91 -17.60
CA HIS A 51 -13.01 8.60 -18.85
C HIS A 51 -11.90 9.66 -18.66
N ASN A 52 -11.86 10.32 -17.51
CA ASN A 52 -10.82 11.30 -17.22
C ASN A 52 -9.44 10.63 -17.01
N ASP A 53 -9.41 9.44 -16.40
CA ASP A 53 -8.18 8.66 -16.21
C ASP A 53 -7.64 8.17 -17.56
N GLU A 54 -8.52 7.70 -18.45
CA GLU A 54 -8.14 7.30 -19.82
C GLU A 54 -7.57 8.48 -20.61
N GLN A 55 -8.19 9.66 -20.54
CA GLN A 55 -7.69 10.87 -21.21
C GLN A 55 -6.35 11.30 -20.64
N HIS A 56 -6.18 11.26 -19.31
CA HIS A 56 -4.90 11.55 -18.66
C HIS A 56 -3.82 10.60 -19.15
N TYR A 57 -4.09 9.28 -19.13
CA TYR A 57 -3.17 8.25 -19.61
C TYR A 57 -2.81 8.45 -21.08
N TYR A 58 -3.78 8.76 -21.93
CA TYR A 58 -3.56 9.08 -23.35
C TYR A 58 -2.58 10.26 -23.51
N HIS A 59 -2.77 11.33 -22.75
CA HIS A 59 -1.87 12.50 -22.80
C HIS A 59 -0.47 12.20 -22.26
N VAL A 60 -0.33 11.39 -21.21
CA VAL A 60 0.97 10.92 -20.70
C VAL A 60 1.72 10.16 -21.78
N MET A 61 1.08 9.14 -22.35
CA MET A 61 1.70 8.27 -23.37
C MET A 61 2.10 9.04 -24.62
N THR A 62 1.18 9.85 -25.15
CA THR A 62 1.45 10.65 -26.36
C THR A 62 2.56 11.67 -26.13
N SER A 63 2.64 12.28 -24.95
CA SER A 63 3.69 13.26 -24.64
C SER A 63 5.07 12.62 -24.50
N GLN A 64 5.15 11.46 -23.86
CA GLN A 64 6.40 10.69 -23.75
C GLN A 64 6.91 10.23 -25.12
N ILE A 65 6.00 9.75 -26.00
CA ILE A 65 6.37 9.40 -27.38
C ILE A 65 6.83 10.65 -28.14
N ALA A 66 6.11 11.77 -28.02
CA ALA A 66 6.49 13.01 -28.68
C ALA A 66 7.88 13.51 -28.23
N GLN A 67 8.19 13.40 -26.94
CA GLN A 67 9.49 13.73 -26.38
C GLN A 67 10.61 12.90 -27.03
N VAL A 68 10.44 11.57 -27.10
CA VAL A 68 11.41 10.67 -27.73
C VAL A 68 11.59 10.97 -29.22
N MET A 69 10.49 11.26 -29.93
CA MET A 69 10.54 11.61 -31.36
C MET A 69 11.30 12.92 -31.59
N GLU A 70 11.06 13.94 -30.76
CA GLU A 70 11.76 15.24 -30.85
C GLU A 70 13.25 15.09 -30.53
N GLU A 71 13.61 14.25 -29.56
CA GLU A 71 15.00 14.10 -29.10
C GLU A 71 15.85 13.20 -30.02
N TYR A 72 15.27 12.13 -30.57
CA TYR A 72 16.06 11.08 -31.24
C TYR A 72 15.76 10.87 -32.74
N VAL A 73 14.61 11.32 -33.24
CA VAL A 73 14.22 11.08 -34.65
C VAL A 73 14.37 12.34 -35.49
N GLY A 74 13.81 13.46 -35.04
CA GLY A 74 13.92 14.71 -35.78
C GLY A 74 13.10 15.85 -35.18
N PHE A 75 13.69 17.04 -35.20
CA PHE A 75 13.07 18.27 -34.71
C PHE A 75 12.27 18.96 -35.81
N SER A 76 10.99 19.26 -35.55
CA SER A 76 10.19 20.16 -36.39
C SER A 76 10.32 21.60 -35.90
N SER A 77 10.65 22.52 -36.80
CA SER A 77 10.69 23.96 -36.50
C SER A 77 9.29 24.56 -36.28
N ASN A 78 8.25 23.93 -36.85
CA ASN A 78 6.86 24.34 -36.62
C ASN A 78 6.24 23.48 -35.52
N LYS A 79 5.81 24.13 -34.43
CA LYS A 79 5.17 23.50 -33.26
C LYS A 79 3.66 23.78 -33.17
N GLU A 80 3.08 24.46 -34.16
CA GLU A 80 1.64 24.74 -34.16
C GLU A 80 0.85 23.43 -34.27
N GLY A 81 -0.02 23.18 -33.29
CA GLY A 81 -0.78 21.93 -33.17
C GLY A 81 0.04 20.69 -32.77
N ALA A 82 1.31 20.85 -32.41
CA ALA A 82 2.14 19.73 -31.98
C ALA A 82 1.68 19.18 -30.62
N ILE A 83 1.84 17.86 -30.44
CA ILE A 83 1.64 17.20 -29.15
C ILE A 83 2.65 17.75 -28.15
N SER A 84 2.21 18.07 -26.93
CA SER A 84 3.10 18.49 -25.84
C SER A 84 4.16 17.41 -25.60
N THR A 85 5.43 17.79 -25.47
CA THR A 85 6.49 16.87 -25.00
C THR A 85 6.60 16.80 -23.48
N ASN A 86 5.80 17.61 -22.78
CA ASN A 86 5.67 17.56 -21.33
C ASN A 86 4.41 16.75 -20.97
N PRO A 87 4.55 15.57 -20.37
CA PRO A 87 3.40 14.80 -19.90
C PRO A 87 2.70 15.54 -18.74
N PRO A 88 1.37 15.37 -18.60
CA PRO A 88 0.67 15.87 -17.42
C PRO A 88 1.19 15.18 -16.15
N VAL A 89 1.06 15.88 -15.02
CA VAL A 89 1.52 15.36 -13.72
C VAL A 89 0.72 14.12 -13.34
N LEU A 90 1.41 13.02 -13.06
CA LEU A 90 0.85 11.79 -12.51
C LEU A 90 0.51 11.94 -11.03
N GLU A 91 -0.35 11.08 -10.50
CA GLU A 91 -0.54 10.92 -9.06
C GLU A 91 0.82 10.58 -8.42
N GLN A 92 1.37 11.51 -7.64
CA GLN A 92 2.67 11.34 -7.01
C GLN A 92 2.52 10.62 -5.68
N ILE A 93 3.18 9.47 -5.56
CA ILE A 93 3.33 8.81 -4.27
C ILE A 93 4.32 9.64 -3.44
N SER A 94 3.99 9.84 -2.16
CA SER A 94 4.89 10.54 -1.24
C SER A 94 6.26 9.86 -1.19
N ALA A 95 7.32 10.64 -1.40
CA ALA A 95 8.70 10.18 -1.26
C ALA A 95 9.19 10.21 0.22
N GLU A 96 8.28 10.40 1.17
CA GLU A 96 8.61 10.32 2.60
C GLU A 96 9.09 8.91 2.96
N ILE A 97 10.22 8.84 3.68
CA ILE A 97 10.75 7.56 4.17
C ILE A 97 9.77 6.97 5.18
N PRO A 98 9.24 5.75 4.96
CA PRO A 98 8.29 5.14 5.87
C PRO A 98 8.96 4.85 7.21
N THR A 99 8.23 5.07 8.30
CA THR A 99 8.70 4.66 9.62
C THR A 99 8.46 3.15 9.78
N ILE A 100 9.54 2.38 9.74
CA ILE A 100 9.51 0.92 9.86
C ILE A 100 10.21 0.51 11.15
N PHE A 101 9.54 -0.31 11.94
CA PHE A 101 10.12 -0.97 13.12
C PHE A 101 10.30 -2.45 12.83
N MET A 102 11.52 -2.95 13.02
CA MET A 102 11.83 -4.37 12.90
C MET A 102 11.55 -5.07 14.22
N LEU A 103 10.85 -6.20 14.17
CA LEU A 103 10.55 -7.05 15.32
C LEU A 103 11.23 -8.40 15.13
N ARG A 104 12.00 -8.83 16.12
CA ARG A 104 12.58 -10.16 16.14
C ARG A 104 11.51 -11.18 16.50
N LEU A 105 11.24 -12.14 15.61
CA LEU A 105 10.19 -13.15 15.82
C LEU A 105 10.78 -14.38 16.52
N MET A 106 11.80 -15.00 15.93
CA MET A 106 12.50 -16.17 16.48
C MET A 106 14.01 -16.04 16.26
N ASP A 107 14.80 -16.69 17.10
CA ASP A 107 16.26 -16.62 17.07
C ASP A 107 16.89 -17.63 16.09
N GLU A 108 16.24 -18.78 15.87
CA GLU A 108 16.65 -19.82 14.92
C GLU A 108 15.47 -20.24 14.02
N SER A 109 15.75 -20.47 12.74
CA SER A 109 14.74 -20.74 11.70
C SER A 109 14.39 -22.23 11.53
N ASP A 110 15.09 -23.13 12.23
CA ASP A 110 15.05 -24.55 11.93
C ASP A 110 14.05 -25.27 12.83
N ASN A 111 12.77 -25.30 12.42
CA ASN A 111 11.76 -26.28 12.84
C ASN A 111 11.69 -26.61 14.36
N SER A 112 12.14 -25.70 15.22
CA SER A 112 12.08 -25.89 16.66
C SER A 112 10.60 -25.83 17.04
N ALA A 113 10.09 -26.95 17.52
CA ALA A 113 8.70 -27.13 17.93
C ALA A 113 8.30 -26.30 19.17
N GLU A 114 9.01 -25.22 19.48
CA GLU A 114 8.79 -24.38 20.66
C GLU A 114 7.65 -23.36 20.50
N GLY A 115 7.10 -23.23 19.28
CA GLY A 115 5.73 -22.76 19.06
C GLY A 115 5.52 -21.24 19.09
N ILE A 116 4.31 -20.83 18.68
CA ILE A 116 3.86 -19.43 18.59
C ILE A 116 3.97 -18.66 19.91
N GLY A 117 3.96 -19.35 21.05
CA GLY A 117 4.07 -18.74 22.38
C GLY A 117 5.35 -17.92 22.57
N GLN A 118 6.50 -18.43 22.12
CA GLN A 118 7.78 -17.72 22.22
C GLN A 118 7.85 -16.50 21.30
N VAL A 119 7.25 -16.60 20.10
CA VAL A 119 7.14 -15.44 19.19
C VAL A 119 6.33 -14.33 19.84
N LEU A 120 5.18 -14.68 20.42
CA LEU A 120 4.33 -13.72 21.13
C LEU A 120 5.04 -13.12 22.36
N GLU A 121 5.75 -13.92 23.14
CA GLU A 121 6.55 -13.45 24.28
C GLU A 121 7.68 -12.51 23.83
N SER A 122 8.39 -12.85 22.74
CA SER A 122 9.45 -12.03 22.16
C SER A 122 8.92 -10.67 21.72
N ILE A 123 7.78 -10.62 21.02
CA ILE A 123 7.14 -9.37 20.61
C ILE A 123 6.65 -8.59 21.83
N GLN A 124 6.01 -9.25 22.79
CA GLN A 124 5.53 -8.60 24.02
C GLN A 124 6.69 -7.95 24.80
N ARG A 125 7.84 -8.63 24.90
CA ARG A 125 9.05 -8.07 25.52
C ARG A 125 9.62 -6.88 24.75
N GLN A 126 9.68 -6.97 23.42
CA GLN A 126 10.17 -5.88 22.57
C GLN A 126 9.27 -4.64 22.60
N THR A 127 7.96 -4.83 22.74
CA THR A 127 6.98 -3.73 22.83
C THR A 127 6.88 -3.10 24.22
N GLY A 128 7.42 -3.76 25.26
CA GLY A 128 7.32 -3.30 26.65
C GLY A 128 5.89 -3.30 27.20
N LEU A 129 4.94 -3.93 26.51
CA LEU A 129 3.56 -4.03 26.97
C LEU A 129 3.44 -5.06 28.09
N THR A 130 2.51 -4.82 29.01
CA THR A 130 2.14 -5.84 30.01
C THR A 130 1.44 -7.00 29.29
N PRO A 131 1.51 -8.24 29.82
CA PRO A 131 0.85 -9.40 29.20
C PRO A 131 -0.63 -9.16 28.90
N PHE A 132 -1.36 -8.51 29.81
CA PHE A 132 -2.77 -8.16 29.61
C PHE A 132 -2.99 -7.15 28.47
N LYS A 133 -2.18 -6.09 28.39
CA LYS A 133 -2.28 -5.09 27.32
C LYS A 133 -1.88 -5.67 25.96
N PHE A 134 -0.93 -6.59 25.94
CA PHE A 134 -0.54 -7.30 24.73
C PHE A 134 -1.67 -8.23 24.26
N ALA A 135 -2.16 -9.11 25.14
CA ALA A 135 -3.21 -10.06 24.81
C ALA A 135 -4.52 -9.39 24.36
N SER A 136 -4.91 -8.27 25.00
CA SER A 136 -6.12 -7.51 24.61
C SER A 136 -6.02 -6.81 23.24
N ARG A 137 -4.82 -6.71 22.67
CA ARG A 137 -4.57 -6.10 21.35
C ARG A 137 -4.16 -7.11 20.30
N LEU A 138 -3.90 -8.36 20.68
CA LEU A 138 -3.47 -9.40 19.76
C LEU A 138 -4.64 -9.78 18.85
N GLN A 139 -4.45 -9.58 17.55
CA GLN A 139 -5.42 -9.93 16.52
C GLN A 139 -4.80 -10.98 15.59
N PRO A 140 -5.09 -12.28 15.80
CA PRO A 140 -4.71 -13.29 14.83
C PRO A 140 -5.57 -13.07 13.57
N MET A 141 -4.90 -12.87 12.44
CA MET A 141 -5.54 -12.78 11.14
C MET A 141 -5.08 -13.95 10.29
N ASP A 142 -6.03 -14.65 9.67
CA ASP A 142 -5.72 -15.61 8.61
C ASP A 142 -5.52 -14.82 7.32
N GLY A 143 -4.38 -15.01 6.66
CA GLY A 143 -4.01 -14.21 5.51
C GLY A 143 -2.89 -14.85 4.71
N ASP A 144 -3.19 -15.18 3.46
CA ASP A 144 -2.15 -15.43 2.46
C ASP A 144 -1.59 -14.08 1.97
N LEU A 145 -0.26 -13.92 2.01
CA LEU A 145 0.45 -12.72 1.56
C LEU A 145 0.08 -12.31 0.13
N ALA A 146 -0.26 -13.28 -0.73
CA ALA A 146 -0.60 -13.02 -2.13
C ALA A 146 -1.96 -12.31 -2.33
N THR A 147 -2.83 -12.26 -1.31
CA THR A 147 -4.18 -11.69 -1.44
C THR A 147 -4.17 -10.16 -1.36
N ILE A 148 -3.25 -9.57 -0.58
CA ILE A 148 -3.19 -8.12 -0.36
C ILE A 148 -2.57 -7.37 -1.56
N GLN A 149 -1.77 -8.05 -2.40
CA GLN A 149 -1.04 -7.40 -3.50
C GLN A 149 -1.87 -7.13 -4.77
N LYS A 150 -3.05 -7.75 -4.93
CA LYS A 150 -3.78 -7.75 -6.21
C LYS A 150 -4.76 -6.59 -6.41
N PHE A 151 -5.19 -5.91 -5.35
CA PHE A 151 -6.26 -4.92 -5.48
C PHE A 151 -5.84 -3.69 -6.29
N ASN A 152 -4.63 -3.16 -6.05
CA ASN A 152 -4.13 -2.00 -6.81
C ASN A 152 -3.79 -2.38 -8.27
N ALA A 153 -3.29 -3.58 -8.52
CA ALA A 153 -2.99 -4.05 -9.87
C ALA A 153 -4.23 -4.18 -10.76
N LEU A 154 -5.43 -4.37 -10.17
CA LEU A 154 -6.69 -4.39 -10.92
C LEU A 154 -7.17 -3.00 -11.35
N ARG A 155 -6.69 -1.93 -10.69
CA ARG A 155 -7.04 -0.54 -11.03
C ARG A 155 -6.17 0.03 -12.16
N ASP A 156 -5.00 -0.56 -12.37
CA ASP A 156 -4.00 -0.11 -13.35
C ASP A 156 -4.06 -0.91 -14.68
N LEU A 157 -5.04 -1.80 -14.83
CA LEU A 157 -5.34 -2.55 -16.07
C LEU A 157 -6.50 -1.92 -16.84
#